data_AF-A0A1B6L451-F1
#
_entry.id   AF-A0A1B6L451-F1
#
_cell.length_a   1.000
_cell.length_b   1.000
_cell.length_c   1.000
_cell.angle_alpha   90.00
_cell.angle_beta   90.00
_cell.angle_gamma   90.00
#
_symmetry.space_group_name_H-M   'P 1'
#
loop_
_entity.id
_entity.type
_entity.pdbx_description
1 polymer ?
#
loop_
_entity_poly.entity_id
_entity_poly.type
_entity_poly.pdbx_seq_one_letter_code
_entity_poly.pdbx_strand_id
1 'polypeptide(L)'
;DVNVNDCFANICDAQFRYDYEYLGNGARLVITPLTDRCYITLTQSLHLIMGGAPAGPAGTGKTETTKDLGKAIGIMVYVFNCSEQMDYKSCGNIYKGLAQTGAWGCFDEFNRISVEVLSVVAVQVKCVLDAIKAKKTRFNFLGELIALVPTVGMFITMNPGYAGRAELPENLKALFRPCAMVVPDFELICEIMLVAEGFQEARLLARKFITLYSLCKELLSKQDHYDWGLRAIKSVLVVAGSLKRGDRLRPEDQVLMRALRDFNIPKIVTDDMSIFMGLIGDLFPALDVPRKRDLDFERQVRVGAVDLKLQPEDNFVLKVVQLQELFAVRHSVFIIGNAGTGKSQVWKTLYRTYYNQKKKPYYNDLEPKAVTNDELFGIINPATREWKDGLFSVLIR
;
A
#
# COMPACT_ATOMS: atom_id res chain seq x y z
N ASP A 1 -36.69 -4.68 -22.58
CA ASP A 1 -35.82 -4.56 -23.75
C ASP A 1 -34.77 -5.65 -23.76
N VAL A 2 -34.84 -6.54 -24.75
CA VAL A 2 -34.15 -7.86 -24.80
C VAL A 2 -32.95 -7.84 -25.75
N ASN A 3 -32.27 -6.70 -25.95
CA ASN A 3 -31.08 -6.65 -26.81
C ASN A 3 -30.18 -5.46 -26.43
N VAL A 4 -29.67 -5.44 -25.20
CA VAL A 4 -28.47 -4.64 -24.93
C VAL A 4 -27.30 -5.62 -24.92
N ASN A 5 -26.48 -5.61 -25.97
CA ASN A 5 -25.21 -6.35 -26.05
C ASN A 5 -24.16 -5.72 -25.12
N ASP A 6 -24.55 -5.39 -23.89
CA ASP A 6 -23.68 -4.80 -22.88
C ASP A 6 -23.67 -5.64 -21.61
N CYS A 7 -22.51 -5.63 -20.94
CA CYS A 7 -22.40 -6.17 -19.59
C CYS A 7 -22.91 -5.14 -18.58
N PHE A 8 -23.76 -5.60 -17.64
CA PHE A 8 -24.25 -4.79 -16.54
C PHE A 8 -23.86 -5.40 -15.20
N ALA A 9 -23.23 -4.61 -14.34
CA ALA A 9 -22.98 -4.94 -12.96
C ALA A 9 -24.19 -4.51 -12.11
N ASN A 10 -24.90 -5.49 -11.55
CA ASN A 10 -26.05 -5.26 -10.69
C ASN A 10 -25.70 -5.63 -9.24
N ILE A 11 -25.83 -4.67 -8.32
CA ILE A 11 -25.59 -4.88 -6.89
C ILE A 11 -26.77 -4.27 -6.12
N CYS A 12 -27.59 -5.15 -5.52
CA CYS A 12 -28.89 -4.79 -4.97
C CYS A 12 -29.77 -4.12 -6.05
N ASP A 13 -30.24 -2.90 -5.81
CA ASP A 13 -31.03 -2.06 -6.73
C ASP A 13 -30.17 -1.14 -7.62
N ALA A 14 -28.84 -1.13 -7.44
CA ALA A 14 -27.94 -0.35 -8.27
C ALA A 14 -27.49 -1.14 -9.51
N GLN A 15 -27.61 -0.50 -10.69
CA GLN A 15 -27.17 -1.04 -11.98
C GLN A 15 -26.16 -0.11 -12.63
N PHE A 16 -25.03 -0.67 -13.05
CA PHE A 16 -23.97 0.04 -13.77
C PHE A 16 -23.64 -0.69 -15.07
N ARG A 17 -23.55 0.04 -16.18
CA ARG A 17 -23.00 -0.50 -17.42
C ARG A 17 -21.49 -0.64 -17.25
N TYR A 18 -20.93 -1.75 -17.71
CA TYR A 18 -19.48 -1.93 -17.79
C TYR A 18 -18.90 -0.93 -18.80
N ASP A 19 -17.84 -0.22 -18.45
CA ASP A 19 -17.34 0.91 -19.27
C ASP A 19 -16.21 0.53 -20.25
N TYR A 20 -15.79 -0.74 -20.24
CA TYR A 20 -14.83 -1.33 -21.19
C TYR A 20 -13.42 -0.72 -21.21
N GLU A 21 -13.01 -0.02 -20.15
CA GLU A 21 -11.64 0.43 -20.01
C GLU A 21 -10.68 -0.77 -19.95
N TYR A 22 -9.62 -0.75 -20.77
CA TYR A 22 -8.58 -1.78 -20.71
C TYR A 22 -7.64 -1.52 -19.53
N LEU A 23 -7.77 -2.33 -18.47
CA LEU A 23 -7.00 -2.17 -17.23
C LEU A 23 -5.80 -3.12 -17.13
N GLY A 24 -5.59 -3.97 -18.14
CA GLY A 24 -4.53 -4.98 -18.18
C GLY A 24 -4.67 -6.09 -17.14
N ASN A 25 -3.61 -6.90 -17.00
CA ASN A 25 -3.55 -7.96 -15.99
C ASN A 25 -2.96 -7.42 -14.67
N GLY A 26 -3.84 -6.86 -13.83
CA GLY A 26 -3.47 -6.38 -12.50
C GLY A 26 -3.79 -7.38 -11.40
N ALA A 27 -3.14 -7.24 -10.25
CA ALA A 27 -3.48 -8.00 -9.05
C ALA A 27 -4.95 -7.78 -8.63
N ARG A 28 -5.56 -8.84 -8.09
CA ARG A 28 -6.94 -8.86 -7.55
C ARG A 28 -6.91 -8.81 -6.03
N LEU A 29 -7.94 -8.20 -5.45
CA LEU A 29 -8.13 -8.17 -4.00
C LEU A 29 -8.78 -9.49 -3.55
N VAL A 30 -8.41 -9.95 -2.36
CA VAL A 30 -9.14 -11.05 -1.71
C VAL A 30 -10.48 -10.52 -1.22
N ILE A 31 -11.58 -11.11 -1.66
CA ILE A 31 -12.92 -10.73 -1.23
C ILE A 31 -13.18 -11.29 0.17
N THR A 32 -13.56 -10.39 1.08
CA THR A 32 -13.93 -10.66 2.47
C THR A 32 -15.32 -10.07 2.75
N PRO A 33 -15.99 -10.46 3.84
CA PRO A 33 -17.24 -9.79 4.26
C PRO A 33 -17.11 -8.28 4.44
N LEU A 34 -15.90 -7.78 4.78
CA LEU A 34 -15.64 -6.35 4.89
C LEU A 34 -15.62 -5.65 3.52
N THR A 35 -14.93 -6.24 2.54
CA THR A 35 -14.85 -5.66 1.18
C THR A 35 -16.19 -5.75 0.48
N ASP A 36 -16.96 -6.82 0.72
CA ASP A 36 -18.32 -6.99 0.18
C ASP A 36 -19.26 -5.88 0.68
N ARG A 37 -19.26 -5.62 2.00
CA ARG A 37 -20.00 -4.47 2.58
C ARG A 37 -19.56 -3.13 1.98
N CYS A 38 -18.26 -2.96 1.75
CA CYS A 38 -17.74 -1.75 1.13
C CYS A 38 -18.22 -1.61 -0.32
N TYR A 39 -18.21 -2.69 -1.12
CA TYR A 39 -18.76 -2.68 -2.48
C TYR A 39 -20.23 -2.26 -2.48
N ILE A 40 -21.06 -2.87 -1.64
CA ILE A 40 -22.48 -2.51 -1.51
C ILE A 40 -22.61 -1.03 -1.15
N THR A 41 -21.83 -0.53 -0.18
CA THR A 41 -21.94 0.87 0.26
C THR A 41 -21.54 1.85 -0.85
N LEU A 42 -20.47 1.56 -1.59
CA LEU A 42 -19.94 2.41 -2.65
C LEU A 42 -20.82 2.38 -3.91
N THR A 43 -21.38 1.22 -4.26
CA THR A 43 -22.30 1.13 -5.41
C THR A 43 -23.60 1.85 -5.09
N GLN A 44 -24.11 1.73 -3.86
CA GLN A 44 -25.28 2.47 -3.40
C GLN A 44 -25.02 3.98 -3.34
N SER A 45 -23.82 4.42 -2.95
CA SER A 45 -23.50 5.85 -2.97
C SER A 45 -23.53 6.42 -4.38
N LEU A 46 -22.96 5.70 -5.35
CA LEU A 46 -23.00 6.10 -6.77
C LEU A 46 -24.43 6.12 -7.32
N HIS A 47 -25.25 5.12 -6.97
CA HIS A 47 -26.65 5.06 -7.38
C HIS A 47 -27.47 6.27 -6.90
N LEU A 48 -27.17 6.75 -5.69
CA LEU A 48 -27.78 7.96 -5.12
C LEU A 48 -27.09 9.28 -5.54
N ILE A 49 -26.11 9.21 -6.45
CA ILE A 49 -25.32 10.34 -6.94
C ILE A 49 -24.65 11.07 -5.76
N MET A 50 -23.90 10.29 -4.99
CA MET A 50 -23.06 10.72 -3.87
C MET A 50 -21.66 10.15 -4.03
N GLY A 51 -20.68 10.79 -3.40
CA GLY A 51 -19.35 10.19 -3.27
C GLY A 51 -19.31 9.08 -2.23
N GLY A 52 -18.24 8.29 -2.22
CA GLY A 52 -17.98 7.27 -1.20
C GLY A 52 -16.85 7.68 -0.25
N ALA A 53 -17.00 7.40 1.05
CA ALA A 53 -15.99 7.72 2.06
C ALA A 53 -15.59 6.49 2.91
N PRO A 54 -14.80 5.54 2.36
CA PRO A 54 -14.16 4.50 3.16
C PRO A 54 -13.25 5.10 4.24
N ALA A 55 -13.51 4.78 5.51
CA ALA A 55 -12.80 5.33 6.65
C ALA A 55 -12.44 4.24 7.67
N GLY A 56 -11.23 4.29 8.20
CA GLY A 56 -10.75 3.33 9.20
C GLY A 56 -9.23 3.34 9.36
N PRO A 57 -8.67 2.46 10.20
CA PRO A 57 -7.23 2.41 10.47
C PRO A 57 -6.36 2.21 9.22
N ALA A 58 -5.08 2.55 9.33
CA ALA A 58 -4.12 2.29 8.25
C ALA A 58 -4.02 0.77 7.95
N GLY A 59 -3.87 0.43 6.67
CA GLY A 59 -3.67 -0.97 6.26
C GLY A 59 -4.95 -1.84 6.18
N THR A 60 -6.14 -1.25 6.24
CA THR A 60 -7.43 -1.98 6.11
C THR A 60 -7.95 -2.11 4.66
N GLY A 61 -7.16 -1.73 3.66
CA GLY A 61 -7.49 -1.93 2.24
C GLY A 61 -8.46 -0.92 1.64
N LYS A 62 -8.67 0.26 2.26
CA LYS A 62 -9.61 1.30 1.79
C LYS A 62 -9.45 1.66 0.31
N THR A 63 -8.24 2.04 -0.08
CA THR A 63 -7.90 2.53 -1.42
C THR A 63 -7.91 1.40 -2.43
N GLU A 64 -7.41 0.22 -2.03
CA GLU A 64 -7.40 -0.97 -2.85
C GLU A 64 -8.81 -1.49 -3.17
N THR A 65 -9.75 -1.40 -2.21
CA THR A 65 -11.15 -1.77 -2.43
C THR A 65 -11.83 -0.85 -3.45
N THR A 66 -11.63 0.47 -3.38
CA THR A 66 -12.16 1.41 -4.40
C THR A 66 -11.59 1.12 -5.79
N LYS A 67 -10.29 0.84 -5.89
CA LYS A 67 -9.65 0.48 -7.16
C LYS A 67 -10.19 -0.83 -7.73
N ASP A 68 -10.39 -1.83 -6.88
CA ASP A 68 -10.88 -3.15 -7.33
C ASP A 68 -12.34 -3.08 -7.78
N LEU A 69 -13.18 -2.27 -7.10
CA LEU A 69 -14.54 -1.97 -7.56
C LEU A 69 -14.56 -1.29 -8.93
N GLY A 70 -13.73 -0.26 -9.13
CA GLY A 70 -13.62 0.40 -10.44
C GLY A 70 -13.20 -0.58 -11.54
N LYS A 71 -12.24 -1.48 -11.25
CA LYS A 71 -11.86 -2.56 -12.18
C LYS A 71 -13.00 -3.51 -12.50
N ALA A 72 -13.85 -3.83 -11.53
CA ALA A 72 -14.98 -4.74 -11.74
C ALA A 72 -16.06 -4.14 -12.65
N ILE A 73 -16.18 -2.81 -12.70
CA ILE A 73 -17.11 -2.07 -13.57
C ILE A 73 -16.41 -1.54 -14.84
N GLY A 74 -15.11 -1.79 -15.00
CA GLY A 74 -14.35 -1.41 -16.19
C GLY A 74 -14.10 0.09 -16.27
N ILE A 75 -13.92 0.76 -15.13
CA ILE A 75 -13.63 2.20 -15.03
C ILE A 75 -12.22 2.42 -14.46
N MET A 76 -11.48 3.34 -15.07
CA MET A 76 -10.18 3.78 -14.56
C MET A 76 -10.33 4.54 -13.24
N VAL A 77 -9.55 4.14 -12.23
CA VAL A 77 -9.49 4.82 -10.93
C VAL A 77 -8.14 5.52 -10.77
N TYR A 78 -8.15 6.85 -10.80
CA TYR A 78 -7.00 7.68 -10.49
C TYR A 78 -6.89 7.90 -8.99
N VAL A 79 -5.76 7.51 -8.41
CA VAL A 79 -5.49 7.71 -6.98
C VAL A 79 -4.66 8.97 -6.80
N PHE A 80 -5.16 9.91 -6.01
CA PHE A 80 -4.47 11.14 -5.66
C PHE A 80 -4.10 11.09 -4.18
N ASN A 81 -2.81 11.22 -3.86
CA ASN A 81 -2.36 11.30 -2.48
C ASN A 81 -2.50 12.75 -1.99
N CYS A 82 -3.39 12.98 -1.03
CA CYS A 82 -3.66 14.32 -0.53
C CYS A 82 -2.61 14.76 0.51
N SER A 83 -2.22 16.02 0.42
CA SER A 83 -1.29 16.67 1.35
C SER A 83 -1.82 18.03 1.78
N GLU A 84 -1.20 18.61 2.81
CA GLU A 84 -1.51 19.96 3.30
C GLU A 84 -1.22 21.06 2.25
N GLN A 85 -0.34 20.79 1.29
CA GLN A 85 0.01 21.72 0.20
C GLN A 85 -1.06 21.76 -0.91
N MET A 86 -2.05 20.88 -0.88
CA MET A 86 -3.07 20.78 -1.92
C MET A 86 -4.07 21.95 -1.81
N ASP A 87 -4.19 22.74 -2.87
CA ASP A 87 -5.08 23.91 -2.90
C ASP A 87 -6.41 23.64 -3.65
N TYR A 88 -7.38 24.51 -3.43
CA TYR A 88 -8.72 24.37 -4.04
C TYR A 88 -8.69 24.46 -5.57
N LYS A 89 -7.71 25.16 -6.16
CA LYS A 89 -7.57 25.27 -7.62
C LYS A 89 -7.06 23.96 -8.23
N SER A 90 -6.10 23.30 -7.58
CA SER A 90 -5.59 22.00 -8.00
C SER A 90 -6.66 20.93 -7.89
N CYS A 91 -7.39 20.90 -6.76
CA CYS A 91 -8.58 20.04 -6.62
C CYS A 91 -9.61 20.31 -7.72
N GLY A 92 -9.91 21.58 -7.99
CA GLY A 92 -10.82 21.99 -9.07
C GLY A 92 -10.38 21.46 -10.44
N ASN A 93 -9.10 21.60 -10.80
CA ASN A 93 -8.57 21.08 -12.05
C ASN A 93 -8.68 19.55 -12.15
N ILE A 94 -8.46 18.84 -11.04
CA ILE A 94 -8.64 17.38 -10.98
C ILE A 94 -10.12 17.03 -11.20
N TYR A 95 -11.05 17.64 -10.48
CA TYR A 95 -12.49 17.40 -10.65
C TYR A 95 -12.98 17.74 -12.06
N LYS A 96 -12.45 18.81 -12.67
CA LYS A 96 -12.69 19.19 -14.06
C LYS A 96 -12.22 18.11 -15.03
N GLY A 97 -11.06 17.50 -14.80
CA GLY A 97 -10.56 16.37 -15.59
C GLY A 97 -11.41 15.12 -15.42
N LEU A 98 -11.75 14.76 -14.18
CA LEU A 98 -12.59 13.60 -13.87
C LEU A 98 -14.00 13.73 -14.47
N ALA A 99 -14.63 14.90 -14.36
CA ALA A 99 -15.97 15.13 -14.89
C ALA A 99 -16.04 15.02 -16.42
N GLN A 100 -15.01 15.47 -17.14
CA GLN A 100 -14.96 15.40 -18.60
C GLN A 100 -14.59 14.01 -19.13
N THR A 101 -13.90 13.18 -18.33
CA THR A 101 -13.48 11.83 -18.71
C THR A 101 -14.43 10.75 -18.24
N GLY A 102 -15.20 10.99 -17.17
CA GLY A 102 -16.04 9.96 -16.54
C GLY A 102 -15.25 8.99 -15.65
N ALA A 103 -13.95 9.23 -15.48
CA ALA A 103 -13.10 8.40 -14.63
C ALA A 103 -13.40 8.62 -13.13
N TRP A 104 -12.91 7.71 -12.31
CA TRP A 104 -13.06 7.80 -10.86
C TRP A 104 -11.82 8.42 -10.21
N GLY A 105 -12.05 9.33 -9.28
CA GLY A 105 -11.01 9.89 -8.41
C GLY A 105 -11.08 9.29 -7.02
N CYS A 106 -10.00 8.65 -6.57
CA CYS A 106 -9.81 8.21 -5.19
C CYS A 106 -8.80 9.12 -4.50
N PHE A 107 -9.27 10.02 -3.66
CA PHE A 107 -8.45 10.95 -2.90
C PHE A 107 -8.02 10.27 -1.61
N ASP A 108 -6.81 9.71 -1.65
CA ASP A 108 -6.21 9.02 -0.52
C ASP A 108 -5.78 10.03 0.53
N GLU A 109 -6.00 9.70 1.80
CA GLU A 109 -5.56 10.55 2.90
C GLU A 109 -6.19 11.96 2.89
N PHE A 110 -7.42 12.06 2.38
CA PHE A 110 -8.12 13.32 2.08
C PHE A 110 -8.22 14.29 3.26
N ASN A 111 -8.27 13.76 4.49
CA ASN A 111 -8.27 14.55 5.72
C ASN A 111 -6.91 15.20 6.09
N ARG A 112 -5.90 15.15 5.20
CA ARG A 112 -4.68 15.99 5.27
C ARG A 112 -4.85 17.36 4.64
N ILE A 113 -5.88 17.57 3.83
CA ILE A 113 -6.16 18.88 3.25
C ILE A 113 -6.64 19.82 4.37
N SER A 114 -6.21 21.08 4.32
CA SER A 114 -6.64 22.08 5.30
C SER A 114 -8.15 22.31 5.26
N VAL A 115 -8.74 22.61 6.43
CA VAL A 115 -10.19 22.79 6.58
C VAL A 115 -10.73 23.91 5.68
N GLU A 116 -9.95 24.97 5.51
CA GLU A 116 -10.28 26.11 4.63
C GLU A 116 -10.44 25.67 3.17
N VAL A 117 -9.51 24.84 2.67
CA VAL A 117 -9.57 24.30 1.31
C VAL A 117 -10.72 23.30 1.19
N LEU A 118 -10.92 22.43 2.18
CA LEU A 118 -12.02 21.45 2.19
C LEU A 118 -13.40 22.12 2.08
N SER A 119 -13.57 23.28 2.69
CA SER A 119 -14.81 24.06 2.63
C SER A 119 -15.14 24.52 1.20
N VAL A 120 -14.13 24.93 0.43
CA VAL A 120 -14.29 25.28 -1.00
C VAL A 120 -14.49 24.02 -1.86
N VAL A 121 -13.76 22.94 -1.56
CA VAL A 121 -13.88 21.65 -2.25
C VAL A 121 -15.29 21.08 -2.13
N ALA A 122 -15.99 21.29 -1.01
CA ALA A 122 -17.40 20.89 -0.87
C ALA A 122 -18.30 21.50 -1.94
N VAL A 123 -18.09 22.78 -2.27
CA VAL A 123 -18.85 23.46 -3.33
C VAL A 123 -18.51 22.86 -4.70
N GLN A 124 -17.25 22.53 -4.95
CA GLN A 124 -16.80 21.91 -6.19
C GLN A 124 -17.43 20.52 -6.39
N VAL A 125 -17.32 19.64 -5.39
CA VAL A 125 -17.93 18.30 -5.42
C VAL A 125 -19.44 18.39 -5.62
N LYS A 126 -20.11 19.27 -4.85
CA LYS A 126 -21.56 19.48 -4.97
C LYS A 126 -21.95 19.93 -6.37
N CYS A 127 -21.19 20.84 -6.99
CA CYS A 127 -21.46 21.33 -8.34
C CYS A 127 -21.49 20.18 -9.38
N VAL A 128 -20.53 19.25 -9.29
CA VAL A 128 -20.49 18.07 -10.17
C VAL A 128 -21.67 17.14 -9.89
N LEU A 129 -21.93 16.81 -8.61
CA LEU A 129 -23.03 15.91 -8.25
C LEU A 129 -24.41 16.47 -8.63
N ASP A 130 -24.64 17.76 -8.45
CA ASP A 130 -25.89 18.43 -8.84
C ASP A 130 -26.07 18.43 -10.37
N ALA A 131 -24.99 18.57 -11.13
CA ALA A 131 -25.05 18.47 -12.60
C ALA A 131 -25.43 17.06 -13.07
N ILE A 132 -24.93 16.01 -12.41
CA ILE A 132 -25.31 14.62 -12.67
C ILE A 132 -26.79 14.39 -12.31
N LYS A 133 -27.24 14.85 -11.12
CA LYS A 133 -28.65 14.77 -10.69
C LYS A 133 -29.60 15.46 -11.66
N ALA A 134 -29.20 16.62 -12.17
CA ALA A 134 -29.94 17.38 -13.18
C ALA A 134 -29.82 16.80 -14.59
N LYS A 135 -29.13 15.66 -14.78
CA LYS A 135 -28.90 14.97 -16.07
C LYS A 135 -28.32 15.89 -17.14
N LYS A 136 -27.43 16.80 -16.75
CA LYS A 136 -26.76 17.71 -17.67
C LYS A 136 -25.68 16.99 -18.47
N THR A 137 -25.51 17.36 -19.73
CA THR A 137 -24.37 16.94 -20.57
C THR A 137 -23.21 17.94 -20.52
N ARG A 138 -23.51 19.20 -20.16
CA ARG A 138 -22.56 20.28 -19.93
C ARG A 138 -23.00 21.12 -18.74
N PHE A 139 -22.06 21.63 -17.96
CA PHE A 139 -22.36 22.47 -16.80
C PHE A 139 -21.26 23.51 -16.57
N ASN A 140 -21.63 24.60 -15.91
CA ASN A 140 -20.67 25.64 -15.52
C ASN A 140 -19.94 25.17 -14.26
N PHE A 141 -18.65 24.93 -14.37
CA PHE A 141 -17.77 24.55 -13.28
C PHE A 141 -16.65 25.59 -13.14
N LEU A 142 -16.60 26.28 -12.00
CA LEU A 142 -15.62 27.33 -11.71
C LEU A 142 -15.55 28.45 -12.77
N GLY A 143 -16.69 28.79 -13.40
CA GLY A 143 -16.80 29.85 -14.40
C GLY A 143 -16.62 29.38 -15.85
N GLU A 144 -16.35 28.08 -16.06
CA GLU A 144 -16.16 27.50 -17.39
C GLU A 144 -17.23 26.45 -17.72
N LEU A 145 -17.73 26.46 -18.96
CA LEU A 145 -18.71 25.50 -19.44
C LEU A 145 -18.05 24.21 -19.97
N ILE A 146 -17.96 23.18 -19.12
CA ILE A 146 -17.30 21.91 -19.43
C ILE A 146 -18.29 20.80 -19.78
N ALA A 147 -17.82 19.76 -20.47
CA ALA A 147 -18.57 18.52 -20.69
C ALA A 147 -18.65 17.69 -19.40
N LEU A 148 -19.71 16.89 -19.27
CA LEU A 148 -19.92 15.97 -18.16
C LEU A 148 -20.20 14.57 -18.69
N VAL A 149 -19.38 13.61 -18.27
CA VAL A 149 -19.63 12.18 -18.44
C VAL A 149 -20.19 11.64 -17.12
N PRO A 150 -21.45 11.16 -17.08
CA PRO A 150 -22.14 10.81 -15.83
C PRO A 150 -21.53 9.65 -15.02
N THR A 151 -20.57 8.91 -15.59
CA THR A 151 -19.86 7.81 -14.92
C THR A 151 -18.85 8.29 -13.87
N VAL A 152 -18.56 9.60 -13.82
CA VAL A 152 -17.61 10.19 -12.86
C VAL A 152 -17.96 9.82 -11.41
N GLY A 153 -16.97 9.30 -10.70
CA GLY A 153 -17.08 8.88 -9.31
C GLY A 153 -16.03 9.58 -8.45
N MET A 154 -16.44 10.01 -7.24
CA MET A 154 -15.55 10.68 -6.30
C MET A 154 -15.52 9.90 -4.98
N PHE A 155 -14.32 9.45 -4.60
CA PHE A 155 -14.09 8.67 -3.40
C PHE A 155 -13.01 9.31 -2.56
N ILE A 156 -13.19 9.31 -1.25
CA ILE A 156 -12.22 9.82 -0.29
C ILE A 156 -11.85 8.71 0.68
N THR A 157 -10.57 8.57 1.02
CA THR A 157 -10.16 7.67 2.10
C THR A 157 -9.72 8.48 3.30
N MET A 158 -10.04 7.98 4.49
CA MET A 158 -9.67 8.65 5.74
C MET A 158 -9.06 7.67 6.73
N ASN A 159 -8.06 8.18 7.46
CA ASN A 159 -7.49 7.56 8.65
C ASN A 159 -7.86 8.43 9.86
N PRO A 160 -8.99 8.17 10.54
CA PRO A 160 -9.38 8.91 11.74
C PRO A 160 -8.36 8.72 12.87
N GLY A 161 -8.18 9.74 13.72
CA GLY A 161 -7.38 9.63 14.95
C GLY A 161 -5.86 9.74 14.80
N TYR A 162 -5.34 10.00 13.60
CA TYR A 162 -3.91 10.28 13.38
C TYR A 162 -3.61 11.77 13.56
N ALA A 163 -2.41 12.11 14.04
CA ALA A 163 -1.95 13.49 14.13
C ALA A 163 -1.89 14.17 12.75
N GLY A 164 -2.18 15.47 12.70
CA GLY A 164 -2.20 16.25 11.45
C GLY A 164 -3.38 15.92 10.53
N ARG A 165 -4.50 15.44 11.09
CA ARG A 165 -5.72 15.13 10.33
C ARG A 165 -6.86 16.06 10.73
N ALA A 166 -7.44 16.72 9.74
CA ALA A 166 -8.61 17.57 9.91
C ALA A 166 -9.89 16.74 10.06
N GLU A 167 -10.85 17.24 10.83
CA GLU A 167 -12.23 16.78 10.69
C GLU A 167 -12.85 17.35 9.42
N LEU A 168 -13.64 16.53 8.73
CA LEU A 168 -14.34 17.02 7.54
C LEU A 168 -15.46 17.99 7.94
N PRO A 169 -15.62 19.12 7.22
CA PRO A 169 -16.79 19.98 7.36
C PRO A 169 -18.12 19.22 7.14
N GLU A 170 -19.18 19.57 7.88
CA GLU A 170 -20.48 18.89 7.79
C GLU A 170 -21.12 18.96 6.40
N ASN A 171 -20.99 20.10 5.72
CA ASN A 171 -21.45 20.27 4.34
C ASN A 171 -20.74 19.34 3.35
N LEU A 172 -19.49 18.97 3.64
CA LEU A 172 -18.71 18.02 2.84
C LEU A 172 -19.12 16.58 3.18
N LYS A 173 -19.26 16.25 4.47
CA LYS A 173 -19.74 14.92 4.92
C LYS A 173 -21.07 14.56 4.28
N ALA A 174 -21.99 15.53 4.14
CA ALA A 174 -23.28 15.31 3.50
C ALA A 174 -23.21 14.89 2.01
N LEU A 175 -22.07 15.09 1.33
CA LEU A 175 -21.87 14.71 -0.08
C LEU A 175 -21.31 13.30 -0.24
N PHE A 176 -20.83 12.68 0.84
CA PHE A 176 -20.19 11.37 0.81
C PHE A 176 -20.91 10.39 1.73
N ARG A 177 -21.12 9.16 1.24
CA ARG A 177 -21.62 8.07 2.08
C ARG A 177 -20.46 7.43 2.84
N PRO A 178 -20.45 7.44 4.19
CA PRO A 178 -19.38 6.84 4.97
C PRO A 178 -19.43 5.30 4.88
N CYS A 179 -18.25 4.67 4.84
CA CYS A 179 -18.11 3.22 4.94
C CYS A 179 -17.01 2.87 5.96
N ALA A 180 -17.38 2.21 7.05
CA ALA A 180 -16.42 1.81 8.08
C ALA A 180 -15.58 0.61 7.61
N MET A 181 -14.28 0.85 7.43
CA MET A 181 -13.27 -0.14 7.04
C MET A 181 -12.47 -0.55 8.27
N VAL A 182 -13.04 -1.47 9.05
CA VAL A 182 -12.47 -2.01 10.29
C VAL A 182 -11.33 -3.00 10.03
N VAL A 183 -10.82 -3.64 11.07
CA VAL A 183 -9.79 -4.68 10.96
C VAL A 183 -10.35 -5.84 10.10
N PRO A 184 -9.68 -6.21 9.00
CA PRO A 184 -10.16 -7.28 8.13
C PRO A 184 -9.87 -8.66 8.74
N ASP A 185 -10.51 -9.69 8.19
CA ASP A 185 -10.25 -11.08 8.55
C ASP A 185 -8.89 -11.52 7.97
N PHE A 186 -7.85 -11.47 8.81
CA PHE A 186 -6.51 -11.85 8.39
C PHE A 186 -6.36 -13.34 8.12
N GLU A 187 -7.14 -14.22 8.78
CA GLU A 187 -7.08 -15.67 8.57
C GLU A 187 -7.59 -16.01 7.17
N LEU A 188 -8.77 -15.50 6.80
CA LEU A 188 -9.34 -15.71 5.48
C LEU A 188 -8.43 -15.16 4.36
N ILE A 189 -7.88 -13.96 4.56
CA ILE A 189 -6.96 -13.38 3.58
C ILE A 189 -5.69 -14.23 3.45
N CYS A 190 -5.11 -14.67 4.57
CA CYS A 190 -3.93 -15.51 4.59
C CYS A 190 -4.17 -16.85 3.88
N GLU A 191 -5.30 -17.50 4.14
CA GLU A 191 -5.70 -18.76 3.50
C GLU A 191 -5.79 -18.59 1.98
N ILE A 192 -6.55 -17.61 1.49
CA ILE A 192 -6.74 -17.40 0.05
C ILE A 192 -5.42 -17.05 -0.64
N MET A 193 -4.59 -16.24 0.01
CA MET A 193 -3.26 -15.89 -0.52
C MET A 193 -2.34 -17.11 -0.58
N LEU A 194 -2.34 -17.98 0.43
CA LEU A 194 -1.56 -19.23 0.41
C LEU A 194 -2.02 -20.15 -0.73
N VAL A 195 -3.33 -20.30 -0.94
CA VAL A 195 -3.87 -21.05 -2.09
C VAL A 195 -3.37 -20.46 -3.40
N ALA A 196 -3.39 -19.13 -3.55
CA ALA A 196 -2.90 -18.46 -4.76
C ALA A 196 -1.38 -18.64 -4.99
N GLU A 197 -0.60 -18.84 -3.92
CA GLU A 197 0.83 -19.14 -3.98
C GLU A 197 1.13 -20.63 -4.20
N GLY A 198 0.10 -21.48 -4.27
CA GLY A 198 0.20 -22.91 -4.59
C GLY A 198 0.28 -23.85 -3.39
N PHE A 199 -0.15 -23.40 -2.21
CA PHE A 199 -0.26 -24.23 -1.01
C PHE A 199 -1.58 -25.01 -1.01
N GLN A 200 -1.51 -26.31 -0.71
CA GLN A 200 -2.67 -27.21 -0.60
C GLN A 200 -3.24 -27.23 0.82
N GLU A 201 -2.40 -27.14 1.84
CA GLU A 201 -2.80 -27.14 3.26
C GLU A 201 -3.03 -25.71 3.80
N ALA A 202 -3.39 -24.78 2.91
CA ALA A 202 -3.47 -23.35 3.16
C ALA A 202 -4.28 -22.97 4.40
N ARG A 203 -5.41 -23.65 4.66
CA ARG A 203 -6.28 -23.36 5.81
C ARG A 203 -5.60 -23.60 7.15
N LEU A 204 -4.94 -24.75 7.32
CA LEU A 204 -4.23 -25.08 8.56
C LEU A 204 -3.02 -24.15 8.74
N LEU A 205 -2.32 -23.89 7.65
CA LEU A 205 -1.14 -23.04 7.60
C LEU A 205 -1.46 -21.56 7.90
N ALA A 206 -2.59 -21.06 7.38
CA ALA A 206 -3.08 -19.71 7.67
C ALA A 206 -3.39 -19.52 9.16
N ARG A 207 -4.02 -20.51 9.79
CA ARG A 207 -4.25 -20.49 11.24
C ARG A 207 -2.95 -20.40 12.03
N LYS A 208 -1.99 -21.30 11.74
CA LYS A 208 -0.67 -21.27 12.40
C LYS A 208 0.01 -19.91 12.22
N PHE A 209 -0.03 -19.36 11.01
CA PHE A 209 0.53 -18.06 10.69
C PHE A 209 -0.11 -16.95 11.54
N ILE A 210 -1.44 -16.84 11.56
CA ILE A 210 -2.14 -15.79 12.30
C ILE A 210 -1.98 -15.97 13.81
N THR A 211 -2.00 -17.21 14.31
CA THR A 211 -1.71 -17.51 15.71
C THR A 211 -0.32 -17.03 16.10
N LEU A 212 0.71 -17.29 15.29
CA LEU A 212 2.06 -16.77 15.54
C LEU A 212 2.07 -15.24 15.63
N TYR A 213 1.49 -14.54 14.65
CA TYR A 213 1.45 -13.08 14.63
C TYR A 213 0.68 -12.49 15.82
N SER A 214 -0.40 -13.13 16.26
CA SER A 214 -1.14 -12.73 17.47
C SER A 214 -0.29 -12.90 18.73
N LEU A 215 0.34 -14.08 18.89
CA LEU A 215 1.21 -14.36 20.03
C LEU A 215 2.43 -13.44 20.06
N CYS A 216 3.04 -13.16 18.91
CA CYS A 216 4.13 -12.20 18.82
C CYS A 216 3.71 -10.79 19.22
N LYS A 217 2.49 -10.36 18.86
CA LYS A 217 1.95 -9.07 19.27
C LYS A 217 1.68 -8.98 20.78
N GLU A 218 1.29 -10.08 21.41
CA GLU A 218 0.93 -10.13 22.83
C GLU A 218 2.14 -10.34 23.75
N LEU A 219 3.11 -11.16 23.33
CA LEU A 219 4.18 -11.68 24.19
C LEU A 219 5.53 -11.00 23.97
N LEU A 220 5.79 -10.46 22.79
CA LEU A 220 7.04 -9.75 22.54
C LEU A 220 6.97 -8.32 23.11
N SER A 221 8.15 -7.75 23.37
CA SER A 221 8.25 -6.37 23.82
C SER A 221 7.60 -5.38 22.83
N LYS A 222 7.05 -4.27 23.35
CA LYS A 222 6.46 -3.23 22.51
C LYS A 222 7.56 -2.40 21.85
N GLN A 223 7.83 -2.67 20.58
CA GLN A 223 8.79 -1.93 19.76
C GLN A 223 8.07 -1.12 18.68
N ASP A 224 8.52 0.10 18.42
CA ASP A 224 7.91 0.99 17.41
C ASP A 224 7.97 0.43 15.98
N HIS A 225 8.95 -0.43 15.71
CA HIS A 225 9.20 -1.01 14.39
C HIS A 225 8.54 -2.39 14.19
N TYR A 226 7.89 -2.95 15.21
CA TYR A 226 7.13 -4.18 15.07
C TYR A 226 5.82 -3.91 14.35
N ASP A 227 5.64 -4.56 13.20
CA ASP A 227 4.44 -4.50 12.37
C ASP A 227 3.88 -5.91 12.17
N TRP A 228 2.72 -6.14 12.75
CA TRP A 228 1.95 -7.38 12.67
C TRP A 228 0.68 -7.22 11.81
N GLY A 229 0.58 -6.13 11.04
CA GLY A 229 -0.56 -5.81 10.20
C GLY A 229 -0.51 -6.44 8.79
N LEU A 230 -1.55 -6.20 8.00
CA LEU A 230 -1.78 -6.84 6.70
C LEU A 230 -0.59 -6.69 5.71
N ARG A 231 0.13 -5.56 5.76
CA ARG A 231 1.30 -5.34 4.89
C ARG A 231 2.46 -6.26 5.23
N ALA A 232 2.71 -6.49 6.52
CA ALA A 232 3.70 -7.45 6.99
C ALA A 232 3.30 -8.88 6.60
N ILE A 233 2.04 -9.24 6.85
CA ILE A 233 1.45 -10.54 6.48
C ILE A 233 1.65 -10.83 5.00
N LYS A 234 1.18 -9.94 4.12
CA LYS A 234 1.31 -10.07 2.66
C LYS A 234 2.77 -10.25 2.21
N SER A 235 3.71 -9.56 2.84
CA SER A 235 5.13 -9.67 2.48
C SER A 235 5.68 -11.08 2.74
N VAL A 236 5.32 -11.69 3.88
CA VAL A 236 5.75 -13.07 4.17
C VAL A 236 5.11 -14.06 3.22
N LEU A 237 3.83 -13.90 2.90
CA LEU A 237 3.11 -14.83 2.03
C LEU A 237 3.73 -14.88 0.62
N VAL A 238 4.11 -13.72 0.08
CA VAL A 238 4.82 -13.64 -1.21
C VAL A 238 6.19 -14.34 -1.14
N VAL A 239 6.92 -14.19 -0.03
CA VAL A 239 8.20 -14.90 0.19
C VAL A 239 7.98 -16.39 0.30
N ALA A 240 6.97 -16.84 1.05
CA ALA A 240 6.61 -18.24 1.20
C ALA A 240 6.28 -18.88 -0.15
N GLY A 241 5.52 -18.18 -1.00
CA GLY A 241 5.24 -18.63 -2.36
C GLY A 241 6.47 -18.75 -3.26
N SER A 242 7.39 -17.78 -3.17
CA SER A 242 8.69 -17.86 -3.87
C SER A 242 9.50 -19.08 -3.40
N LEU A 243 9.55 -19.34 -2.10
CA LEU A 243 10.23 -20.50 -1.53
C LEU A 243 9.57 -21.82 -1.95
N LYS A 244 8.23 -21.89 -1.97
CA LYS A 244 7.47 -23.07 -2.43
C LYS A 244 7.74 -23.38 -3.90
N ARG A 245 7.75 -22.36 -4.77
CA ARG A 245 8.08 -22.54 -6.19
C ARG A 245 9.52 -22.98 -6.41
N GLY A 246 10.44 -22.47 -5.59
CA GLY A 246 11.87 -22.82 -5.66
C GLY A 246 12.20 -24.20 -5.09
N ASP A 247 11.33 -24.80 -4.29
CA ASP A 247 11.49 -26.14 -3.72
C ASP A 247 10.13 -26.85 -3.59
N ARG A 248 9.63 -27.34 -4.72
CA ARG A 248 8.24 -27.82 -4.86
C ARG A 248 7.94 -29.05 -4.01
N LEU A 249 8.93 -29.91 -3.80
CA LEU A 249 8.80 -31.19 -3.10
C LEU A 249 8.90 -31.05 -1.58
N ARG A 250 9.37 -29.90 -1.07
CA ARG A 250 9.42 -29.68 0.38
C ARG A 250 7.99 -29.61 0.96
N PRO A 251 7.75 -30.25 2.12
CA PRO A 251 6.52 -30.08 2.89
C PRO A 251 6.18 -28.61 3.14
N GLU A 252 4.90 -28.28 3.02
CA GLU A 252 4.42 -26.89 3.01
C GLU A 252 4.61 -26.18 4.35
N ASP A 253 4.46 -26.92 5.45
CA ASP A 253 4.72 -26.47 6.81
C ASP A 253 6.17 -26.04 7.03
N GLN A 254 7.14 -26.80 6.48
CA GLN A 254 8.56 -26.45 6.53
C GLN A 254 8.87 -25.20 5.71
N VAL A 255 8.22 -25.05 4.54
CA VAL A 255 8.37 -23.85 3.70
C VAL A 255 7.83 -22.62 4.43
N LEU A 256 6.64 -22.73 5.02
CA LEU A 256 6.03 -21.63 5.76
C LEU A 256 6.81 -21.26 7.01
N MET A 257 7.24 -22.25 7.81
CA MET A 257 8.04 -22.03 9.00
C MET A 257 9.33 -21.28 8.64
N ARG A 258 10.02 -21.71 7.58
CA ARG A 258 11.22 -21.02 7.10
C ARG A 258 10.93 -19.57 6.70
N ALA A 259 9.86 -19.34 5.95
CA ALA A 259 9.48 -17.98 5.53
C ALA A 259 9.18 -17.08 6.74
N LEU A 260 8.40 -17.57 7.70
CA LEU A 260 8.05 -16.86 8.94
C LEU A 260 9.28 -16.53 9.77
N ARG A 261 10.16 -17.52 9.99
CA ARG A 261 11.37 -17.35 10.78
C ARG A 261 12.34 -16.37 10.10
N ASP A 262 12.76 -16.69 8.88
CA ASP A 262 13.84 -15.97 8.21
C ASP A 262 13.44 -14.52 7.85
N PHE A 263 12.16 -14.25 7.58
CA PHE A 263 11.68 -12.89 7.27
C PHE A 263 11.50 -12.02 8.52
N ASN A 264 11.21 -12.61 9.68
CA ASN A 264 10.98 -11.85 10.91
C ASN A 264 12.24 -11.70 11.76
N ILE A 265 13.17 -12.67 11.79
CA ILE A 265 14.45 -12.58 12.52
C ILE A 265 15.18 -11.24 12.35
N PRO A 266 15.31 -10.65 11.13
CA PRO A 266 16.03 -9.38 10.96
C PRO A 266 15.41 -8.20 11.73
N LYS A 267 14.15 -8.33 12.14
CA LYS A 267 13.36 -7.30 12.83
C LYS A 267 13.28 -7.52 14.32
N ILE A 268 13.35 -8.77 14.79
CA ILE A 268 13.23 -9.12 16.21
C ILE A 268 14.47 -8.64 16.97
N VAL A 269 14.25 -7.94 18.08
CA VAL A 269 15.34 -7.52 18.97
C VAL A 269 15.92 -8.73 19.72
N THR A 270 17.17 -8.63 20.16
CA THR A 270 17.89 -9.75 20.80
C THR A 270 17.13 -10.33 22.00
N ASP A 271 16.54 -9.47 22.84
CA ASP A 271 15.83 -9.88 24.06
C ASP A 271 14.55 -10.67 23.77
N ASP A 272 13.93 -10.43 22.61
CA ASP A 272 12.70 -11.12 22.16
C ASP A 272 13.00 -12.40 21.36
N MET A 273 14.27 -12.65 21.01
CA MET A 273 14.65 -13.72 20.08
C MET A 273 14.32 -15.12 20.63
N SER A 274 14.56 -15.35 21.93
CA SER A 274 14.27 -16.63 22.58
C SER A 274 12.76 -16.91 22.61
N ILE A 275 11.95 -15.90 22.92
CA ILE A 275 10.49 -15.99 22.91
C ILE A 275 10.00 -16.28 21.50
N PHE A 276 10.45 -15.51 20.50
CA PHE A 276 10.06 -15.71 19.10
C PHE A 276 10.39 -17.12 18.60
N MET A 277 11.59 -17.63 18.88
CA MET A 277 11.98 -18.98 18.47
C MET A 277 11.21 -20.07 19.23
N GLY A 278 10.86 -19.83 20.51
CA GLY A 278 9.97 -20.72 21.27
C GLY A 278 8.58 -20.83 20.63
N LEU A 279 7.97 -19.68 20.28
CA LEU A 279 6.67 -19.65 19.60
C LEU A 279 6.68 -20.37 18.24
N ILE A 280 7.77 -20.24 17.48
CA ILE A 280 7.97 -21.00 16.25
C ILE A 280 8.02 -22.50 16.54
N GLY A 281 8.79 -22.92 17.56
CA GLY A 281 8.91 -24.33 17.96
C GLY A 281 7.59 -24.96 18.41
N ASP A 282 6.76 -24.20 19.12
CA ASP A 282 5.45 -24.65 19.60
C ASP A 282 4.45 -24.86 18.45
N LEU A 283 4.48 -23.98 17.42
CA LEU A 283 3.57 -24.06 16.27
C LEU A 283 4.04 -25.04 15.18
N PHE A 284 5.35 -25.29 15.12
CA PHE A 284 6.01 -26.13 14.13
C PHE A 284 6.92 -27.17 14.84
N PRO A 285 6.33 -28.10 15.62
CA PRO A 285 7.10 -29.05 16.42
C PRO A 285 7.90 -30.00 15.54
N ALA A 286 9.09 -30.39 16.02
CA ALA A 286 9.99 -31.35 15.37
C ALA A 286 10.49 -30.95 13.95
N LEU A 287 10.39 -29.67 13.58
CA LEU A 287 10.92 -29.15 12.32
C LEU A 287 12.23 -28.38 12.55
N ASP A 288 13.37 -29.03 12.28
CA ASP A 288 14.65 -28.32 12.14
C ASP A 288 14.94 -28.06 10.66
N VAL A 289 14.56 -26.85 10.20
CA VAL A 289 14.70 -26.45 8.80
C VAL A 289 15.82 -25.41 8.69
N PRO A 290 16.99 -25.74 8.11
CA PRO A 290 18.08 -24.78 7.99
C PRO A 290 17.69 -23.61 7.07
N ARG A 291 18.29 -22.44 7.33
CA ARG A 291 18.18 -21.27 6.46
C ARG A 291 18.77 -21.59 5.08
N LYS A 292 18.10 -21.16 4.02
CA LYS A 292 18.67 -21.24 2.66
C LYS A 292 19.79 -20.22 2.55
N ARG A 293 21.01 -20.66 2.19
CA ARG A 293 22.18 -19.80 2.04
C ARG A 293 22.65 -19.77 0.59
N ASP A 294 23.06 -18.60 0.15
CA ASP A 294 23.81 -18.41 -1.09
C ASP A 294 25.28 -18.18 -0.73
N LEU A 295 26.05 -19.27 -0.72
CA LEU A 295 27.45 -19.25 -0.28
C LEU A 295 28.33 -18.47 -1.25
N ASP A 296 27.99 -18.43 -2.54
CA ASP A 296 28.73 -17.67 -3.53
C ASP A 296 28.49 -16.18 -3.34
N PHE A 297 27.24 -15.77 -3.08
CA PHE A 297 26.94 -14.39 -2.73
C PHE A 297 27.62 -13.95 -1.43
N GLU A 298 27.59 -14.78 -0.38
CA GLU A 298 28.30 -14.50 0.86
C GLU A 298 29.81 -14.33 0.65
N ARG A 299 30.43 -15.14 -0.23
CA ARG A 299 31.85 -14.97 -0.60
C ARG A 299 32.11 -13.61 -1.24
N GLN A 300 31.24 -13.18 -2.16
CA GLN A 300 31.36 -11.88 -2.81
C GLN A 300 31.16 -10.71 -1.83
N VAL A 301 30.25 -10.85 -0.86
CA VAL A 301 30.07 -9.87 0.21
C VAL A 301 31.34 -9.73 1.06
N ARG A 302 32.00 -10.84 1.41
CA ARG A 302 33.28 -10.80 2.15
C ARG A 302 34.35 -10.04 1.36
N VAL A 303 34.46 -10.27 0.05
CA VAL A 303 35.37 -9.50 -0.82
C VAL A 303 35.01 -8.02 -0.83
N GLY A 304 33.73 -7.68 -0.99
CA GLY A 304 33.25 -6.29 -0.98
C GLY A 304 33.52 -5.57 0.35
N ALA A 305 33.45 -6.26 1.48
CA ALA A 305 33.79 -5.71 2.79
C ALA A 305 35.30 -5.42 2.92
N VAL A 306 36.15 -6.36 2.45
CA VAL A 306 37.62 -6.19 2.45
C VAL A 306 38.05 -5.04 1.55
N ASP A 307 37.40 -4.85 0.38
CA ASP A 307 37.65 -3.70 -0.50
C ASP A 307 37.39 -2.35 0.18
N LEU A 308 36.40 -2.32 1.09
CA LEU A 308 36.08 -1.16 1.93
C LEU A 308 36.95 -1.07 3.19
N LYS A 309 37.95 -1.95 3.33
CA LYS A 309 38.84 -2.07 4.49
C LYS A 309 38.09 -2.40 5.78
N LEU A 310 37.00 -3.15 5.69
CA LEU A 310 36.20 -3.63 6.82
C LEU A 310 36.58 -5.07 7.20
N GLN A 311 36.23 -5.47 8.43
CA GLN A 311 36.37 -6.85 8.89
C GLN A 311 35.09 -7.64 8.57
N PRO A 312 35.14 -8.68 7.72
CA PRO A 312 33.97 -9.41 7.27
C PRO A 312 33.51 -10.48 8.29
N GLU A 313 33.15 -10.06 9.51
CA GLU A 313 32.57 -10.97 10.50
C GLU A 313 31.25 -11.59 10.02
N ASP A 314 30.96 -12.82 10.43
CA ASP A 314 29.80 -13.56 9.92
C ASP A 314 28.47 -12.85 10.20
N ASN A 315 28.33 -12.18 11.37
CA ASN A 315 27.16 -11.37 11.68
C ASN A 315 27.01 -10.17 10.74
N PHE A 316 28.12 -9.52 10.36
CA PHE A 316 28.09 -8.42 9.42
C PHE A 316 27.69 -8.89 8.02
N VAL A 317 28.28 -10.00 7.55
CA VAL A 317 27.92 -10.62 6.27
C VAL A 317 26.43 -11.00 6.26
N LEU A 318 25.93 -11.61 7.34
CA LEU A 318 24.52 -11.96 7.48
C LEU A 318 23.61 -10.74 7.33
N LYS A 319 23.96 -9.59 7.94
CA LYS A 319 23.17 -8.34 7.81
C LYS A 319 23.15 -7.81 6.37
N VAL A 320 24.26 -7.91 5.63
CA VAL A 320 24.31 -7.54 4.21
C VAL A 320 23.42 -8.46 3.36
N VAL A 321 23.44 -9.76 3.63
CA VAL A 321 22.57 -10.73 2.94
C VAL A 321 21.10 -10.47 3.26
N GLN A 322 20.75 -10.27 4.53
CA GLN A 322 19.37 -9.93 4.94
C GLN A 322 18.87 -8.65 4.25
N LEU A 323 19.72 -7.64 4.08
CA LEU A 323 19.37 -6.43 3.34
C LEU A 323 19.05 -6.73 1.86
N GLN A 324 19.87 -7.56 1.21
CA GLN A 324 19.64 -7.97 -0.18
C GLN A 324 18.35 -8.78 -0.33
N GLU A 325 18.07 -9.69 0.60
CA GLU A 325 16.83 -10.46 0.64
C GLU A 325 15.61 -9.56 0.83
N LEU A 326 15.71 -8.54 1.70
CA LEU A 326 14.63 -7.58 1.92
C LEU A 326 14.38 -6.71 0.68
N PHE A 327 15.41 -6.29 -0.06
CA PHE A 327 15.24 -5.56 -1.33
C PHE A 327 14.53 -6.37 -2.42
N ALA A 328 14.61 -7.70 -2.39
CA ALA A 328 13.87 -8.54 -3.33
C ALA A 328 12.35 -8.55 -3.06
N VAL A 329 11.92 -8.14 -1.86
CA VAL A 329 10.53 -8.22 -1.41
C VAL A 329 9.91 -6.83 -1.22
N ARG A 330 10.71 -5.84 -0.83
CA ARG A 330 10.25 -4.48 -0.51
C ARG A 330 11.12 -3.43 -1.18
N HIS A 331 10.46 -2.40 -1.71
CA HIS A 331 11.11 -1.24 -2.32
C HIS A 331 11.71 -0.27 -1.29
N SER A 332 11.20 -0.25 -0.06
CA SER A 332 11.70 0.60 1.02
C SER A 332 12.06 -0.27 2.23
N VAL A 333 13.29 -0.06 2.73
CA VAL A 333 13.88 -0.82 3.83
C VAL A 333 14.54 0.17 4.78
N PHE A 334 14.29 0.00 6.09
CA PHE A 334 14.94 0.76 7.14
C PHE A 334 16.08 -0.05 7.75
N ILE A 335 17.23 0.59 7.95
CA ILE A 335 18.35 0.02 8.71
C ILE A 335 18.36 0.71 10.08
N ILE A 336 17.85 0.02 11.09
CA ILE A 336 17.64 0.56 12.44
C ILE A 336 18.76 0.08 13.36
N GLY A 337 19.21 0.96 14.26
CA GLY A 337 20.21 0.63 15.28
C GLY A 337 20.91 1.88 15.82
N ASN A 338 21.70 1.70 16.88
CA ASN A 338 22.35 2.80 17.60
C ASN A 338 23.40 3.54 16.77
N ALA A 339 23.82 4.73 17.22
CA ALA A 339 24.91 5.47 16.59
C ALA A 339 26.21 4.65 16.60
N GLY A 340 27.01 4.76 15.54
CA GLY A 340 28.31 4.09 15.45
C GLY A 340 28.28 2.57 15.17
N THR A 341 27.11 1.93 15.03
CA THR A 341 27.02 0.47 14.82
C THR A 341 27.23 -0.02 13.38
N GLY A 342 27.85 0.79 12.52
CA GLY A 342 28.19 0.36 11.15
C GLY A 342 27.00 0.24 10.18
N LYS A 343 25.80 0.74 10.52
CA LYS A 343 24.60 0.69 9.65
C LYS A 343 24.86 1.13 8.21
N SER A 344 25.55 2.26 8.04
CA SER A 344 25.87 2.78 6.71
C SER A 344 26.83 1.88 5.95
N GLN A 345 27.70 1.14 6.65
CA GLN A 345 28.62 0.21 6.03
C GLN A 345 27.93 -1.04 5.51
N VAL A 346 26.78 -1.44 6.08
CA VAL A 346 26.00 -2.59 5.58
C VAL A 346 25.55 -2.36 4.14
N TRP A 347 24.86 -1.26 3.87
CA TRP A 347 24.37 -0.99 2.51
C TRP A 347 25.49 -0.56 1.56
N LYS A 348 26.54 0.14 2.04
CA LYS A 348 27.73 0.45 1.24
C LYS A 348 28.50 -0.80 0.81
N THR A 349 28.58 -1.81 1.68
CA THR A 349 29.16 -3.11 1.34
C THR A 349 28.33 -3.83 0.29
N LEU A 350 27.00 -3.79 0.40
CA LEU A 350 26.11 -4.33 -0.64
C LEU A 350 26.32 -3.62 -1.99
N TYR A 351 26.40 -2.29 -1.99
CA TYR A 351 26.71 -1.50 -3.17
C TYR A 351 28.06 -1.90 -3.80
N ARG A 352 29.11 -2.01 -2.98
CA ARG A 352 30.43 -2.44 -3.45
C ARG A 352 30.41 -3.86 -4.01
N THR A 353 29.67 -4.76 -3.37
CA THR A 353 29.46 -6.14 -3.83
C THR A 353 28.80 -6.16 -5.21
N TYR A 354 27.76 -5.35 -5.43
CA TYR A 354 27.13 -5.22 -6.74
C TYR A 354 28.07 -4.63 -7.80
N TYR A 355 28.86 -3.62 -7.44
CA TYR A 355 29.87 -3.07 -8.33
C TYR A 355 30.90 -4.14 -8.75
N ASN A 356 31.40 -4.94 -7.80
CA ASN A 356 32.33 -6.04 -8.07
C ASN A 356 31.72 -7.14 -8.96
N GLN A 357 30.40 -7.38 -8.84
CA GLN A 357 29.63 -8.24 -9.73
C GLN A 357 29.38 -7.61 -11.12
N LYS A 358 29.98 -6.44 -11.42
CA LYS A 358 29.76 -5.67 -12.65
C LYS A 358 28.30 -5.25 -12.86
N LYS A 359 27.50 -5.22 -11.79
CA LYS A 359 26.23 -4.51 -11.80
C LYS A 359 26.53 -3.01 -11.81
N LYS A 360 25.57 -2.20 -12.25
CA LYS A 360 25.65 -0.73 -12.23
C LYS A 360 24.75 -0.17 -11.12
N PRO A 361 25.07 -0.41 -9.83
CA PRO A 361 24.26 0.15 -8.76
C PRO A 361 24.38 1.67 -8.76
N TYR A 362 23.33 2.35 -8.31
CA TYR A 362 23.27 3.81 -8.18
C TYR A 362 22.60 4.15 -6.85
N TYR A 363 23.08 5.20 -6.18
CA TYR A 363 22.44 5.75 -4.99
C TYR A 363 22.63 7.26 -4.96
N ASN A 364 21.64 7.95 -4.38
CA ASN A 364 21.75 9.33 -3.95
C ASN A 364 21.50 9.37 -2.45
N ASP A 365 22.36 10.09 -1.74
CA ASP A 365 22.18 10.33 -0.31
C ASP A 365 21.49 11.67 -0.11
N LEU A 366 20.51 11.72 0.79
CA LEU A 366 19.64 12.87 0.99
C LEU A 366 19.27 12.96 2.47
N GLU A 367 19.55 14.10 3.08
CA GLU A 367 19.08 14.42 4.43
C GLU A 367 17.77 15.23 4.33
N PRO A 368 16.59 14.60 4.49
CA PRO A 368 15.31 15.29 4.32
C PRO A 368 15.09 16.41 5.35
N LYS A 369 15.78 16.39 6.50
CA LYS A 369 15.65 17.44 7.52
C LYS A 369 16.55 18.65 7.30
N ALA A 370 17.45 18.60 6.30
CA ALA A 370 18.33 19.71 5.98
C ALA A 370 17.65 20.80 5.14
N VAL A 371 16.48 20.50 4.56
CA VAL A 371 15.72 21.38 3.68
C VAL A 371 14.27 21.48 4.12
N THR A 372 13.57 22.51 3.67
CA THR A 372 12.12 22.62 3.90
C THR A 372 11.34 21.59 3.05
N ASN A 373 10.10 21.29 3.44
CA ASN A 373 9.24 20.38 2.68
C ASN A 373 9.02 20.86 1.24
N ASP A 374 8.93 22.18 1.02
CA ASP A 374 8.73 22.78 -0.29
C ASP A 374 9.98 22.62 -1.19
N GLU A 375 11.18 22.76 -0.62
CA GLU A 375 12.43 22.50 -1.34
C GLU A 375 12.65 21.01 -1.61
N LEU A 376 12.17 20.15 -0.71
CA LEU A 376 12.30 18.69 -0.85
C LEU A 376 11.37 18.14 -1.93
N PHE A 377 10.07 18.45 -1.86
CA PHE A 377 9.04 17.86 -2.72
C PHE A 377 8.67 18.72 -3.93
N GLY A 378 8.88 20.04 -3.84
CA GLY A 378 8.45 21.02 -4.82
C GLY A 378 7.23 21.81 -4.34
N ILE A 379 7.00 22.96 -4.97
CA ILE A 379 5.91 23.86 -4.62
C ILE A 379 5.39 24.59 -5.87
N ILE A 380 4.07 24.82 -5.90
CA ILE A 380 3.45 25.73 -6.87
C ILE A 380 3.62 27.15 -6.34
N ASN A 381 4.26 28.02 -7.12
CA ASN A 381 4.36 29.43 -6.77
C ASN A 381 2.94 30.03 -6.66
N PRO A 382 2.55 30.60 -5.49
CA PRO A 382 1.19 31.12 -5.29
C PRO A 382 0.81 32.24 -6.26
N ALA A 383 1.78 33.06 -6.68
CA ALA A 383 1.55 34.21 -7.57
C ALA A 383 1.56 33.80 -9.05
N THR A 384 2.58 33.05 -9.50
CA THR A 384 2.74 32.72 -10.93
C THR A 384 2.01 31.44 -11.34
N ARG A 385 1.64 30.59 -10.38
CA ARG A 385 1.07 29.24 -10.60
C ARG A 385 2.01 28.27 -11.32
N GLU A 386 3.29 28.60 -11.41
CA GLU A 386 4.29 27.71 -11.98
C GLU A 386 4.77 26.69 -10.94
N TRP A 387 4.97 25.45 -11.40
CA TRP A 387 5.52 24.38 -10.58
C TRP A 387 7.04 24.51 -10.50
N LYS A 388 7.57 24.55 -9.27
CA LYS A 388 9.00 24.45 -9.00
C LYS A 388 9.30 23.04 -8.49
N ASP A 389 10.08 22.29 -9.26
CA ASP A 389 10.53 20.95 -8.88
C ASP A 389 11.35 21.00 -7.57
N GLY A 390 11.07 20.08 -6.66
CA GLY A 390 11.87 19.87 -5.44
C GLY A 390 13.03 18.91 -5.67
N LEU A 391 13.97 18.89 -4.74
CA LEU A 391 15.19 18.06 -4.80
C LEU A 391 14.87 16.57 -4.99
N PHE A 392 13.89 16.03 -4.27
CA PHE A 392 13.48 14.63 -4.39
C PHE A 392 12.89 14.32 -5.77
N SER A 393 12.07 15.23 -6.30
CA SER A 393 11.45 15.12 -7.62
C SER A 393 12.49 15.14 -8.74
N VAL A 394 13.55 15.95 -8.60
CA VAL A 394 14.68 15.99 -9.55
C VAL A 394 15.53 14.72 -9.48
N LEU A 395 15.78 14.18 -8.28
CA LEU A 395 16.61 12.97 -8.11
C LEU A 395 15.93 11.69 -8.61
N ILE A 396 14.60 11.64 -8.62
CA ILE A 396 13.82 10.48 -9.11
C ILE A 396 13.66 10.50 -10.63
N ARG A 397 13.62 11.69 -11.24
CA ARG A 397 13.51 11.87 -12.70
C ARG A 397 14.81 11.49 -13.38
#